data_AF-A0A369JFA5-F1
#
_entry.id   AF-A0A369JFA5-F1
#
_cell.length_a   1.000
_cell.length_b   1.000
_cell.length_c   1.000
_cell.angle_alpha   90.00
_cell.angle_beta   90.00
_cell.angle_gamma   90.00
#
_symmetry.space_group_name_H-M   'P 1'
#
loop_
_entity.id
_entity.type
_entity.pdbx_description
1 polymer ?
#
loop_
_entity_poly.entity_id
_entity_poly.type
_entity_poly.pdbx_seq_one_letter_code
_entity_poly.pdbx_strand_id
1 'polypeptide(L)'
;MKDFRLILISFCTNALFILPFFGLLVDGQSELSKHPLPLQIDSSSSLSSLSAHSARGRSWHVKKKNIRQNQSPPPTIDPVTVIGERRVRSILKNQGTGNAEDISAWLSTLGADGKWPDVEIDYTTGCEARRAHWPAQDHWKRIVTLAAAWHSGLNGTEQYAQDEMLKSGIYLAMDYWFNRDFPDTACLASGGKLDCPCENPDGFIWNSNWFSNVILIPQFVGEACLLLNDTLSETQRQSFVRMAKRSYEYKVGSMTGANALDIARIGMDQALLTGDVALLADAYARSHKALVIADHARADGIRADGAFGQHDGLLYNGKYGSDFINQILGFETEAEGSDFAANDTSQAAFGNLIEGARWMIIHNTATGVLHWDFSALGRFISFPVADKQATGIKIDLKSVGDLGESWNSKPLLDFESSLLKESASANAGNLVGNRMFYTNDYMVHRGQNYVTTVKLWSARTRHTECINSQSPLGFHLADGTTYTYIRGNEYEDIAAAWDWNRIPGITTDYGATPLNCNNTGLLGIEDFVGGVSDGKIGIAAMRYTNPVTKAFHFQKAWFFLNDDVQHVMVSGVFSTNAETPAISVLDQRRLIEPNVHGSLLGA
;
A
#
# COMPACT_ATOMS: atom_id res chain seq x y z
N MET A 1 44.62 35.50 26.29
CA MET A 1 44.84 36.57 25.27
C MET A 1 44.48 35.98 23.92
N LYS A 2 43.57 36.65 23.19
CA LYS A 2 43.00 36.33 21.86
C LYS A 2 42.05 35.13 21.82
N ASP A 3 40.88 35.13 21.18
CA ASP A 3 39.96 36.16 20.66
C ASP A 3 38.63 35.39 20.47
N PHE A 4 37.57 35.73 21.22
CA PHE A 4 36.22 35.21 20.99
C PHE A 4 35.37 36.34 20.41
N ARG A 5 34.95 36.21 19.14
CA ARG A 5 33.91 37.07 18.55
C ARG A 5 32.55 36.41 18.77
N LEU A 6 31.87 36.91 19.79
CA LEU A 6 30.44 36.70 20.04
C LEU A 6 29.67 37.65 19.10
N ILE A 7 28.84 37.12 18.20
CA ILE A 7 27.85 37.94 17.47
C ILE A 7 26.51 37.74 18.18
N LEU A 8 26.19 38.65 19.10
CA LEU A 8 24.83 38.92 19.53
C LEU A 8 24.17 39.77 18.44
N ILE A 9 23.08 39.29 17.83
CA ILE A 9 22.15 40.17 17.12
C ILE A 9 21.00 40.46 18.08
N SER A 10 21.07 41.65 18.68
CA SER A 10 19.98 42.28 19.43
C SER A 10 18.96 42.84 18.43
N PHE A 11 17.68 42.48 18.58
CA PHE A 11 16.60 43.14 17.87
C PHE A 11 16.30 44.49 18.54
N CYS A 12 16.73 45.58 17.90
CA CYS A 12 16.19 46.91 18.15
C CYS A 12 15.12 47.26 17.11
N THR A 13 14.11 47.94 17.62
CA THR A 13 12.82 48.32 17.07
C THR A 13 12.87 49.36 15.94
N ASN A 14 11.78 49.38 15.16
CA ASN A 14 11.29 50.43 14.27
C ASN A 14 12.11 50.80 13.02
N ALA A 15 11.66 50.30 11.87
CA ALA A 15 11.78 51.01 10.60
C ALA A 15 10.44 50.93 9.85
N LEU A 16 9.74 52.06 9.87
CA LEU A 16 8.54 52.35 9.09
C LEU A 16 8.97 52.49 7.61
N PHE A 17 8.61 51.54 6.75
CA PHE A 17 8.76 51.73 5.30
C PHE A 17 7.45 52.29 4.74
N ILE A 18 7.48 53.59 4.45
CA ILE A 18 6.48 54.27 3.62
C ILE A 18 6.86 53.98 2.16
N LEU A 19 6.01 53.24 1.45
CA LEU A 19 6.03 53.17 -0.03
C LEU A 19 4.90 54.05 -0.57
N PRO A 20 5.15 54.84 -1.64
CA PRO A 20 4.19 55.81 -2.13
C PRO A 20 3.08 55.11 -2.92
N PHE A 21 1.84 55.40 -2.51
CA PHE A 21 0.62 55.18 -3.29
C PHE A 21 0.68 56.01 -4.59
N PHE A 22 0.58 55.34 -5.74
CA PHE A 22 0.00 55.95 -6.94
C PHE A 22 -1.38 55.34 -7.15
N GLY A 23 -2.40 56.07 -6.70
CA GLY A 23 -3.78 55.83 -7.08
C GLY A 23 -4.12 56.66 -8.32
N LEU A 24 -4.72 56.01 -9.32
CA LEU A 24 -5.61 56.66 -10.28
C LEU A 24 -6.92 55.87 -10.26
N LEU A 25 -7.96 56.54 -9.75
CA LEU A 25 -9.35 56.15 -9.83
C LEU A 25 -9.81 56.12 -11.29
N VAL A 26 -10.70 55.18 -11.64
CA VAL A 26 -11.95 55.49 -12.35
C VAL A 26 -13.06 54.56 -11.84
N ASP A 27 -14.21 55.18 -11.58
CA ASP A 27 -15.52 54.66 -11.17
C ASP A 27 -16.09 53.50 -12.01
N GLY A 28 -17.02 52.75 -11.40
CA GLY A 28 -18.01 51.96 -12.14
C GLY A 28 -18.82 50.99 -11.28
N GLN A 29 -20.05 51.37 -10.94
CA GLN A 29 -21.05 50.59 -10.21
C GLN A 29 -21.54 49.34 -10.98
N SER A 30 -21.91 48.33 -10.18
CA SER A 30 -23.11 47.46 -10.27
C SER A 30 -23.36 46.53 -11.48
N GLU A 31 -23.55 45.24 -11.15
CA GLU A 31 -24.72 44.37 -11.43
C GLU A 31 -24.39 42.94 -11.86
N LEU A 32 -25.17 42.03 -11.27
CA LEU A 32 -25.26 40.61 -11.58
C LEU A 32 -25.70 40.36 -13.03
N SER A 33 -25.18 39.31 -13.68
CA SER A 33 -26.07 38.38 -14.40
C SER A 33 -25.41 37.01 -14.65
N LYS A 34 -26.29 36.02 -14.73
CA LYS A 34 -26.03 34.59 -14.88
C LYS A 34 -25.91 34.20 -16.36
N HIS A 35 -25.27 33.05 -16.56
CA HIS A 35 -25.46 32.05 -17.64
C HIS A 35 -24.50 32.02 -18.85
N PRO A 36 -24.28 30.80 -19.40
CA PRO A 36 -23.03 30.38 -20.03
C PRO A 36 -23.10 30.42 -21.56
N LEU A 37 -21.94 30.40 -22.21
CA LEU A 37 -21.83 30.21 -23.66
C LEU A 37 -21.10 28.90 -24.01
N PRO A 38 -21.57 28.15 -25.03
CA PRO A 38 -21.03 26.87 -25.45
C PRO A 38 -19.93 27.04 -26.51
N LEU A 39 -18.97 26.11 -26.53
CA LEU A 39 -17.99 25.97 -27.61
C LEU A 39 -18.46 24.89 -28.58
N GLN A 40 -18.80 25.33 -29.79
CA GLN A 40 -19.18 24.49 -30.91
C GLN A 40 -17.98 24.32 -31.86
N ILE A 41 -17.85 23.08 -32.31
CA ILE A 41 -16.92 22.54 -33.29
C ILE A 41 -17.03 23.29 -34.62
N ASP A 42 -15.92 23.51 -35.30
CA ASP A 42 -15.95 23.62 -36.76
C ASP A 42 -14.71 23.01 -37.43
N SER A 43 -15.02 22.31 -38.52
CA SER A 43 -14.15 21.52 -39.39
C SER A 43 -14.18 22.11 -40.79
N SER A 44 -13.03 22.18 -41.48
CA SER A 44 -12.86 22.05 -42.96
C SER A 44 -11.47 22.62 -43.36
N SER A 45 -10.55 21.79 -43.85
CA SER A 45 -10.29 21.41 -45.24
C SER A 45 -9.26 22.31 -45.95
N SER A 46 -8.17 21.72 -46.44
CA SER A 46 -7.87 21.66 -47.89
C SER A 46 -6.47 21.09 -48.17
N LEU A 47 -6.40 20.42 -49.32
CA LEU A 47 -5.30 19.65 -49.88
C LEU A 47 -4.13 20.52 -50.37
N SER A 48 -2.93 19.94 -50.36
CA SER A 48 -2.00 20.07 -51.49
C SER A 48 -1.11 18.84 -51.64
N SER A 49 -1.05 18.32 -52.86
CA SER A 49 -0.22 17.22 -53.35
C SER A 49 1.04 17.75 -54.00
N LEU A 50 2.16 16.99 -53.99
CA LEU A 50 3.04 16.83 -55.17
C LEU A 50 4.11 15.73 -55.02
N SER A 51 4.14 14.89 -56.07
CA SER A 51 5.24 14.18 -56.74
C SER A 51 6.05 13.03 -56.10
N ALA A 52 5.70 11.85 -56.61
CA ALA A 52 6.44 10.61 -56.89
C ALA A 52 7.93 10.69 -57.27
N HIS A 53 8.66 9.60 -56.97
CA HIS A 53 9.69 9.00 -57.84
C HIS A 53 9.55 7.47 -57.85
N SER A 54 9.50 6.89 -59.06
CA SER A 54 9.39 5.45 -59.33
C SER A 54 10.75 4.84 -59.69
N ALA A 55 11.01 3.61 -59.28
CA ALA A 55 11.96 2.74 -59.97
C ALA A 55 11.37 1.31 -60.09
N ARG A 56 11.31 0.84 -61.34
CA ARG A 56 10.76 -0.44 -61.79
C ARG A 56 11.75 -1.59 -61.56
N GLY A 57 11.26 -2.74 -61.10
CA GLY A 57 11.95 -4.04 -61.17
C GLY A 57 10.94 -5.14 -61.54
N ARG A 58 11.24 -5.90 -62.60
CA ARG A 58 10.32 -6.82 -63.31
C ARG A 58 10.07 -8.14 -62.55
N SER A 59 8.84 -8.61 -62.66
CA SER A 59 8.34 -9.93 -62.26
C SER A 59 8.83 -11.05 -63.20
N TRP A 60 9.20 -12.19 -62.61
CA TRP A 60 9.19 -13.51 -63.24
C TRP A 60 8.29 -14.43 -62.41
N HIS A 61 7.18 -14.88 -62.98
CA HIS A 61 6.26 -15.83 -62.38
C HIS A 61 6.75 -17.27 -62.54
N VAL A 62 6.96 -17.97 -61.42
CA VAL A 62 6.98 -19.44 -61.37
C VAL A 62 5.78 -19.89 -60.54
N LYS A 63 4.85 -20.60 -61.19
CA LYS A 63 3.70 -21.25 -60.53
C LYS A 63 4.20 -22.43 -59.68
N LYS A 64 4.11 -22.34 -58.35
CA LYS A 64 4.06 -23.51 -57.47
C LYS A 64 2.63 -23.64 -56.91
N LYS A 65 1.98 -24.77 -57.24
CA LYS A 65 0.74 -25.23 -56.59
C LYS A 65 1.06 -25.50 -55.12
N ASN A 66 0.55 -24.67 -54.21
CA ASN A 66 0.48 -25.02 -52.79
C ASN A 66 -0.86 -25.71 -52.52
N ILE A 67 -0.77 -26.98 -52.17
CA ILE A 67 -1.84 -27.74 -51.54
C ILE A 67 -2.05 -27.09 -50.16
N ARG A 68 -3.17 -26.39 -49.96
CA ARG A 68 -3.59 -25.98 -48.62
C ARG A 68 -4.00 -27.24 -47.86
N GLN A 69 -3.14 -27.69 -46.95
CA GLN A 69 -3.61 -28.49 -45.83
C GLN A 69 -4.44 -27.56 -44.94
N ASN A 70 -5.71 -27.88 -44.75
CA ASN A 70 -6.51 -27.35 -43.65
C ASN A 70 -5.84 -27.81 -42.35
N GLN A 71 -4.97 -26.96 -41.80
CA GLN A 71 -4.65 -27.06 -40.39
C GLN A 71 -5.82 -26.44 -39.64
N SER A 72 -6.53 -27.27 -38.88
CA SER A 72 -7.41 -26.82 -37.80
C SER A 72 -6.63 -25.80 -36.96
N PRO A 73 -7.27 -24.72 -36.46
CA PRO A 73 -6.61 -23.88 -35.46
C PRO A 73 -6.11 -24.78 -34.32
N PRO A 74 -4.94 -24.49 -33.73
CA PRO A 74 -4.51 -25.21 -32.54
C PRO A 74 -5.64 -25.16 -31.51
N PRO A 75 -5.84 -26.22 -30.70
CA PRO A 75 -6.89 -26.22 -29.70
C PRO A 75 -6.74 -24.95 -28.87
N THR A 76 -7.79 -24.13 -28.85
CA THR A 76 -7.89 -22.98 -27.95
C THR A 76 -7.75 -23.55 -26.55
N ILE A 77 -6.57 -23.35 -25.95
CA ILE A 77 -6.31 -23.78 -24.58
C ILE A 77 -7.34 -23.04 -23.73
N ASP A 78 -8.09 -23.79 -22.92
CA ASP A 78 -9.09 -23.21 -22.03
C ASP A 78 -8.38 -22.21 -21.10
N PRO A 79 -8.69 -20.89 -21.19
CA PRO A 79 -8.00 -19.88 -20.40
C PRO A 79 -8.16 -20.11 -18.90
N VAL A 80 -9.24 -20.78 -18.45
CA VAL A 80 -9.40 -21.17 -17.04
C VAL A 80 -8.30 -22.12 -16.60
N THR A 81 -7.93 -23.08 -17.46
CA THR A 81 -6.89 -24.07 -17.16
C THR A 81 -5.52 -23.39 -17.06
N VAL A 82 -5.17 -22.54 -18.03
CA VAL A 82 -3.86 -21.85 -18.04
C VAL A 82 -3.72 -20.89 -16.86
N ILE A 83 -4.76 -20.10 -16.60
CA ILE A 83 -4.80 -19.17 -15.46
C ILE A 83 -4.74 -19.97 -14.16
N GLY A 84 -5.46 -21.09 -14.07
CA GLY A 84 -5.42 -22.00 -12.91
C GLY A 84 -4.01 -22.54 -12.62
N GLU A 85 -3.31 -23.06 -13.62
CA GLU A 85 -1.93 -23.53 -13.49
C GLU A 85 -0.95 -22.43 -13.07
N ARG A 86 -1.14 -21.20 -13.58
CA ARG A 86 -0.34 -20.04 -13.19
C ARG A 86 -0.65 -19.60 -11.76
N ARG A 87 -1.93 -19.61 -11.35
CA ARG A 87 -2.35 -19.29 -9.99
C ARG A 87 -1.78 -20.28 -8.98
N VAL A 88 -1.84 -21.58 -9.26
CA VAL A 88 -1.20 -22.62 -8.43
C VAL A 88 0.30 -22.34 -8.29
N ARG A 89 1.01 -22.04 -9.37
CA ARG A 89 2.43 -21.66 -9.31
C ARG A 89 2.67 -20.40 -8.47
N SER A 90 1.81 -19.39 -8.57
CA SER A 90 1.91 -18.18 -7.74
C SER A 90 1.72 -18.49 -6.26
N ILE A 91 0.77 -19.35 -5.91
CA ILE A 91 0.56 -19.79 -4.52
C ILE A 91 1.84 -20.44 -4.00
N LEU A 92 2.38 -21.41 -4.74
CA LEU A 92 3.61 -22.12 -4.34
C LEU A 92 4.81 -21.19 -4.17
N LYS A 93 4.97 -20.19 -5.06
CA LYS A 93 6.03 -19.18 -4.95
C LYS A 93 5.88 -18.30 -3.70
N ASN A 94 4.65 -17.96 -3.33
CA ASN A 94 4.36 -17.04 -2.23
C ASN A 94 4.37 -17.72 -0.84
N GLN A 95 4.24 -19.05 -0.77
CA GLN A 95 4.23 -19.83 0.47
C GLN A 95 5.61 -20.00 1.13
N GLY A 96 6.57 -19.11 0.83
CA GLY A 96 7.90 -19.04 1.46
C GLY A 96 7.92 -18.68 2.95
N THR A 97 6.90 -19.08 3.72
CA THR A 97 6.79 -18.81 5.17
C THR A 97 6.57 -20.05 6.04
N GLY A 98 6.18 -21.19 5.48
CA GLY A 98 6.15 -22.44 6.22
C GLY A 98 7.49 -23.16 6.09
N ASN A 99 8.21 -23.38 7.19
CA ASN A 99 9.42 -24.17 7.13
C ASN A 99 9.04 -25.64 6.92
N ALA A 100 9.56 -26.25 5.86
CA ALA A 100 9.44 -27.68 5.58
C ALA A 100 9.78 -28.55 6.81
N GLU A 101 10.70 -28.05 7.64
CA GLU A 101 11.16 -28.67 8.90
C GLU A 101 10.03 -28.81 9.94
N ASP A 102 9.02 -27.94 9.92
CA ASP A 102 7.93 -27.94 10.91
C ASP A 102 6.81 -28.92 10.57
N ILE A 103 6.72 -29.39 9.31
CA ILE A 103 5.63 -30.26 8.82
C ILE A 103 5.49 -31.50 9.69
N SER A 104 6.59 -32.20 9.95
CA SER A 104 6.56 -33.43 10.76
C SER A 104 6.09 -33.13 12.20
N ALA A 105 6.47 -31.99 12.77
CA ALA A 105 6.06 -31.62 14.11
C ALA A 105 4.55 -31.32 14.14
N TRP A 106 4.05 -30.51 13.21
CA TRP A 106 2.62 -30.17 13.13
C TRP A 106 1.74 -31.38 12.87
N LEU A 107 2.16 -32.33 12.04
CA LEU A 107 1.43 -33.59 11.84
C LEU A 107 1.39 -34.42 13.13
N SER A 108 2.49 -34.45 13.89
CA SER A 108 2.57 -35.23 15.13
C SER A 108 1.71 -34.69 16.26
N THR A 109 1.43 -33.38 16.28
CA THR A 109 0.62 -32.72 17.32
C THR A 109 -0.82 -32.46 16.89
N LEU A 110 -1.18 -32.72 15.62
CA LEU A 110 -2.55 -32.57 15.14
C LEU A 110 -3.50 -33.48 15.92
N GLY A 111 -4.48 -32.88 16.60
CA GLY A 111 -5.48 -33.60 17.36
C GLY A 111 -6.41 -34.40 16.45
N ALA A 112 -7.04 -35.45 17.01
CA ALA A 112 -8.01 -36.28 16.29
C ALA A 112 -9.27 -35.50 15.86
N ASP A 113 -9.49 -34.30 16.38
CA ASP A 113 -10.56 -33.38 15.99
C ASP A 113 -10.14 -32.39 14.89
N GLY A 114 -8.89 -32.45 14.40
CA GLY A 114 -8.34 -31.54 13.40
C GLY A 114 -7.80 -30.23 13.97
N LYS A 115 -7.75 -30.09 15.30
CA LYS A 115 -7.22 -28.91 15.97
C LYS A 115 -5.76 -29.13 16.36
N TRP A 116 -4.91 -28.12 16.19
CA TRP A 116 -3.62 -28.08 16.87
C TRP A 116 -3.76 -27.60 18.33
N PRO A 117 -2.83 -27.97 19.24
CA PRO A 117 -2.89 -27.54 20.64
C PRO A 117 -2.98 -26.01 20.80
N ASP A 118 -3.72 -25.53 21.80
CA ASP A 118 -3.86 -24.08 22.09
C ASP A 118 -2.55 -23.40 22.48
N VAL A 119 -1.55 -24.19 22.91
CA VAL A 119 -0.18 -23.70 23.17
C VAL A 119 0.57 -23.38 21.87
N GLU A 120 0.13 -23.95 20.75
CA GLU A 120 0.72 -23.71 19.43
C GLU A 120 -0.05 -22.64 18.63
N ILE A 121 -1.38 -22.64 18.72
CA ILE A 121 -2.25 -21.70 17.99
C ILE A 121 -3.34 -21.21 18.94
N ASP A 122 -3.43 -19.90 19.12
CA ASP A 122 -4.51 -19.27 19.88
C ASP A 122 -5.79 -19.19 19.03
N TYR A 123 -6.74 -20.08 19.32
CA TYR A 123 -8.05 -20.16 18.64
C TYR A 123 -9.11 -19.25 19.26
N THR A 124 -8.75 -18.28 20.11
CA THR A 124 -9.72 -17.33 20.68
C THR A 124 -10.52 -16.68 19.56
N THR A 125 -11.85 -16.83 19.63
CA THR A 125 -12.80 -16.43 18.60
C THR A 125 -13.89 -15.53 19.19
N GLY A 126 -14.67 -14.87 18.34
CA GLY A 126 -15.74 -13.98 18.74
C GLY A 126 -15.26 -12.61 19.22
N CYS A 127 -15.94 -12.06 20.23
CA CYS A 127 -15.66 -10.72 20.75
C CYS A 127 -14.32 -10.63 21.50
N GLU A 128 -13.88 -11.72 22.13
CA GLU A 128 -12.60 -11.80 22.84
C GLU A 128 -11.41 -11.99 21.90
N ALA A 129 -11.68 -12.35 20.64
CA ALA A 129 -10.64 -12.54 19.65
C ALA A 129 -9.89 -11.23 19.39
N ARG A 130 -8.57 -11.36 19.21
CA ARG A 130 -7.77 -10.24 18.72
C ARG A 130 -8.30 -9.79 17.36
N ARG A 131 -8.76 -8.54 17.26
CA ARG A 131 -9.42 -7.98 16.06
C ARG A 131 -8.53 -7.94 14.82
N ALA A 132 -7.25 -7.62 15.00
CA ALA A 132 -6.28 -7.57 13.91
C ALA A 132 -5.12 -8.51 14.23
N HIS A 133 -4.51 -9.09 13.19
CA HIS A 133 -3.50 -10.12 13.35
C HIS A 133 -4.02 -11.29 14.22
N TRP A 134 -5.20 -11.79 13.85
CA TRP A 134 -5.91 -12.84 14.58
C TRP A 134 -5.08 -14.14 14.59
N PRO A 135 -4.63 -14.64 15.75
CA PRO A 135 -3.73 -15.80 15.81
C PRO A 135 -4.32 -17.07 15.21
N ALA A 136 -5.65 -17.26 15.28
CA ALA A 136 -6.32 -18.42 14.72
C ALA A 136 -6.07 -18.62 13.21
N GLN A 137 -5.66 -17.56 12.48
CA GLN A 137 -5.26 -17.67 11.07
C GLN A 137 -4.11 -18.66 10.84
N ASP A 138 -3.27 -18.90 11.85
CA ASP A 138 -2.10 -19.78 11.73
C ASP A 138 -2.52 -21.23 11.48
N HIS A 139 -3.76 -21.60 11.83
CA HIS A 139 -4.37 -22.88 11.44
C HIS A 139 -4.39 -23.04 9.92
N TRP A 140 -4.91 -22.04 9.22
CA TRP A 140 -4.97 -22.05 7.76
C TRP A 140 -3.61 -21.84 7.11
N LYS A 141 -2.70 -21.06 7.71
CA LYS A 141 -1.31 -20.97 7.21
C LYS A 141 -0.60 -22.32 7.23
N ARG A 142 -0.79 -23.12 8.29
CA ARG A 142 -0.29 -24.50 8.34
C ARG A 142 -0.92 -25.35 7.26
N ILE A 143 -2.26 -25.30 7.11
CA ILE A 143 -2.96 -26.05 6.05
C ILE A 143 -2.41 -25.72 4.66
N VAL A 144 -2.22 -24.45 4.33
CA VAL A 144 -1.70 -24.06 3.01
C VAL A 144 -0.25 -24.55 2.82
N THR A 145 0.59 -24.47 3.86
CA THR A 145 1.96 -25.03 3.82
C THR A 145 1.94 -26.54 3.58
N LEU A 146 1.09 -27.27 4.32
CA LEU A 146 0.93 -28.73 4.18
C LEU A 146 0.41 -29.09 2.79
N ALA A 147 -0.57 -28.36 2.27
CA ALA A 147 -1.12 -28.55 0.92
C ALA A 147 -0.06 -28.26 -0.16
N ALA A 148 0.79 -27.24 0.04
CA ALA A 148 1.89 -26.93 -0.87
C ALA A 148 2.95 -28.03 -0.89
N ALA A 149 3.32 -28.58 0.28
CA ALA A 149 4.21 -29.74 0.38
C ALA A 149 3.61 -30.98 -0.30
N TRP A 150 2.33 -31.25 -0.06
CA TRP A 150 1.60 -32.35 -0.68
C TRP A 150 1.52 -32.22 -2.22
N HIS A 151 1.32 -30.99 -2.72
CA HIS A 151 1.34 -30.67 -4.15
C HIS A 151 2.77 -30.68 -4.75
N SER A 152 3.82 -30.93 -3.97
CA SER A 152 5.23 -30.92 -4.40
C SER A 152 5.78 -29.54 -4.76
N GLY A 153 5.28 -28.49 -4.12
CA GLY A 153 5.68 -27.12 -4.40
C GLY A 153 6.71 -26.50 -3.46
N LEU A 154 7.07 -27.20 -2.37
CA LEU A 154 8.09 -26.74 -1.43
C LEU A 154 9.39 -27.53 -1.63
N ASN A 155 10.51 -26.82 -1.68
CA ASN A 155 11.83 -27.44 -1.81
C ASN A 155 12.18 -28.23 -0.54
N GLY A 156 12.67 -29.47 -0.67
CA GLY A 156 13.03 -30.32 0.47
C GLY A 156 11.84 -31.04 1.12
N THR A 157 10.66 -31.03 0.49
CA THR A 157 9.46 -31.75 0.93
C THR A 157 9.08 -32.87 -0.04
N GLU A 158 10.01 -33.41 -0.82
CA GLU A 158 9.73 -34.41 -1.84
C GLU A 158 9.10 -35.68 -1.24
N GLN A 159 9.42 -36.01 0.01
CA GLN A 159 8.83 -37.12 0.76
C GLN A 159 7.33 -36.95 1.04
N TYR A 160 6.83 -35.71 0.99
CA TYR A 160 5.43 -35.38 1.27
C TYR A 160 4.59 -35.28 0.00
N ALA A 161 5.23 -35.32 -1.18
CA ALA A 161 4.57 -35.29 -2.47
C ALA A 161 3.51 -36.39 -2.58
N GLN A 162 2.25 -36.00 -2.69
CA GLN A 162 1.09 -36.89 -2.80
C GLN A 162 0.96 -37.89 -1.64
N ASP A 163 1.55 -37.62 -0.47
CA ASP A 163 1.48 -38.50 0.70
C ASP A 163 0.06 -38.55 1.29
N GLU A 164 -0.49 -39.77 1.44
CA GLU A 164 -1.87 -39.98 1.90
C GLU A 164 -2.05 -39.66 3.39
N MET A 165 -1.01 -39.81 4.21
CA MET A 165 -1.08 -39.47 5.63
C MET A 165 -1.16 -37.95 5.82
N LEU A 166 -0.30 -37.22 5.10
CA LEU A 166 -0.32 -35.76 5.06
C LEU A 166 -1.67 -35.25 4.55
N LYS A 167 -2.17 -35.81 3.43
CA LYS A 167 -3.48 -35.46 2.87
C LYS A 167 -4.62 -35.68 3.87
N SER A 168 -4.61 -36.82 4.58
CA SER A 168 -5.59 -37.11 5.62
C SER A 168 -5.53 -36.10 6.77
N GLY A 169 -4.34 -35.70 7.19
CA GLY A 169 -4.14 -34.65 8.19
C GLY A 169 -4.63 -33.28 7.72
N ILE A 170 -4.36 -32.92 6.46
CA ILE A 170 -4.88 -31.70 5.83
C ILE A 170 -6.41 -31.68 5.86
N TYR A 171 -7.06 -32.77 5.43
CA TYR A 171 -8.52 -32.87 5.42
C TYR A 171 -9.11 -32.77 6.83
N LEU A 172 -8.52 -33.46 7.80
CA LEU A 172 -8.96 -33.39 9.18
C LEU A 172 -8.88 -31.95 9.72
N ALA A 173 -7.80 -31.24 9.43
CA ALA A 173 -7.63 -29.84 9.82
C ALA A 173 -8.62 -28.91 9.10
N MET A 174 -8.82 -29.07 7.79
CA MET A 174 -9.84 -28.30 7.05
C MET A 174 -11.24 -28.50 7.62
N ASP A 175 -11.59 -29.75 7.93
CA ASP A 175 -12.91 -30.12 8.44
C ASP A 175 -13.15 -29.58 9.86
N TYR A 176 -12.10 -29.41 10.69
CA TYR A 176 -12.22 -28.71 11.97
C TYR A 176 -12.81 -27.31 11.79
N TRP A 177 -12.32 -26.55 10.81
CA TRP A 177 -12.78 -25.20 10.55
C TRP A 177 -14.12 -25.21 9.81
N PHE A 178 -14.28 -26.03 8.78
CA PHE A 178 -15.51 -26.08 7.99
C PHE A 178 -16.73 -26.51 8.80
N ASN A 179 -16.57 -27.45 9.74
CA ASN A 179 -17.66 -27.87 10.63
C ASN A 179 -18.03 -26.81 11.67
N ARG A 180 -17.22 -25.77 11.82
CA ARG A 180 -17.44 -24.62 12.73
C ARG A 180 -17.57 -23.31 11.97
N ASP A 181 -17.76 -23.38 10.66
CA ASP A 181 -18.09 -22.21 9.86
C ASP A 181 -19.48 -21.69 10.26
N PHE A 182 -19.60 -20.38 10.39
CA PHE A 182 -20.85 -19.75 10.83
C PHE A 182 -21.86 -19.70 9.65
N PRO A 183 -23.11 -20.15 9.82
CA PRO A 183 -24.03 -20.36 8.70
C PRO A 183 -24.61 -19.07 8.09
N ASP A 184 -24.57 -17.95 8.82
CA ASP A 184 -25.20 -16.69 8.43
C ASP A 184 -24.18 -15.60 8.03
N THR A 185 -24.61 -14.63 7.24
CA THR A 185 -23.86 -13.43 6.90
C THR A 185 -23.74 -12.41 8.04
N ALA A 186 -24.56 -12.50 9.10
CA ALA A 186 -24.55 -11.54 10.19
C ALA A 186 -23.18 -11.40 10.87
N CYS A 187 -22.51 -12.52 11.16
CA CYS A 187 -21.18 -12.52 11.78
C CYS A 187 -20.06 -12.01 10.86
N LEU A 188 -20.33 -11.76 9.57
CA LEU A 188 -19.32 -11.21 8.66
C LEU A 188 -18.84 -9.83 9.11
N ALA A 189 -19.71 -8.92 9.56
CA ALA A 189 -19.29 -7.62 10.13
C ALA A 189 -20.10 -7.10 11.32
N SER A 190 -21.07 -7.87 11.80
CA SER A 190 -21.87 -7.50 12.97
C SER A 190 -21.44 -8.26 14.23
N GLY A 191 -20.24 -8.85 14.25
CA GLY A 191 -19.70 -9.52 15.43
C GLY A 191 -19.72 -8.62 16.67
N GLY A 192 -20.37 -9.10 17.73
CA GLY A 192 -20.63 -8.36 18.97
C GLY A 192 -21.83 -7.40 18.91
N LYS A 193 -22.68 -7.51 17.89
CA LYS A 193 -23.95 -6.75 17.77
C LYS A 193 -25.14 -7.71 17.86
N LEU A 194 -26.36 -7.16 17.85
CA LEU A 194 -27.60 -7.94 17.99
C LEU A 194 -27.69 -9.12 17.01
N ASP A 195 -27.27 -8.93 15.76
CA ASP A 195 -27.38 -9.96 14.72
C ASP A 195 -26.26 -11.04 14.81
N CYS A 196 -25.18 -10.76 15.55
CA CYS A 196 -24.12 -11.74 15.84
C CYS A 196 -23.57 -11.44 17.24
N PRO A 197 -24.26 -11.91 18.30
CA PRO A 197 -23.91 -11.58 19.67
C PRO A 197 -22.58 -12.22 20.09
N CYS A 198 -22.01 -11.76 21.21
CA CYS A 198 -20.74 -12.29 21.70
C CYS A 198 -20.88 -13.72 22.23
N GLU A 199 -22.07 -14.09 22.72
CA GLU A 199 -22.40 -15.45 23.08
C GLU A 199 -22.25 -16.37 21.85
N ASN A 200 -21.37 -17.36 21.96
CA ASN A 200 -21.04 -18.30 20.89
C ASN A 200 -21.30 -19.75 21.32
N PRO A 201 -22.55 -20.13 21.66
CA PRO A 201 -22.87 -21.46 22.19
C PRO A 201 -22.61 -22.59 21.18
N ASP A 202 -22.69 -22.27 19.89
CA ASP A 202 -22.48 -23.23 18.79
C ASP A 202 -20.98 -23.43 18.45
N GLY A 203 -20.09 -22.65 19.06
CA GLY A 203 -18.65 -22.79 18.88
C GLY A 203 -18.16 -22.42 17.48
N PHE A 204 -18.85 -21.50 16.80
CA PHE A 204 -18.44 -21.03 15.47
C PHE A 204 -17.12 -20.25 15.53
N ILE A 205 -16.34 -20.32 14.46
CA ILE A 205 -15.06 -19.62 14.35
C ILE A 205 -15.25 -18.34 13.51
N TRP A 206 -15.27 -17.20 14.19
CA TRP A 206 -15.40 -15.87 13.59
C TRP A 206 -14.60 -14.81 14.37
N ASN A 207 -14.45 -13.62 13.79
CA ASN A 207 -13.79 -12.48 14.42
C ASN A 207 -14.66 -11.21 14.32
N SER A 208 -14.61 -10.31 15.30
CA SER A 208 -15.38 -9.04 15.22
C SER A 208 -14.85 -8.05 14.16
N ASN A 209 -13.67 -8.29 13.60
CA ASN A 209 -13.18 -7.60 12.41
C ASN A 209 -13.61 -8.34 11.14
N TRP A 210 -14.38 -7.64 10.31
CA TRP A 210 -14.92 -8.19 9.07
C TRP A 210 -13.85 -8.69 8.10
N PHE A 211 -12.69 -8.03 8.07
CA PHE A 211 -11.58 -8.41 7.22
C PHE A 211 -11.17 -9.87 7.45
N SER A 212 -11.18 -10.34 8.71
CA SER A 212 -10.82 -11.72 9.03
C SER A 212 -11.77 -12.73 8.39
N ASN A 213 -13.07 -12.43 8.42
CA ASN A 213 -14.12 -13.35 7.97
C ASN A 213 -14.34 -13.31 6.45
N VAL A 214 -14.12 -12.16 5.83
CA VAL A 214 -14.43 -11.89 4.42
C VAL A 214 -13.19 -11.98 3.52
N ILE A 215 -11.99 -11.69 4.05
CA ILE A 215 -10.76 -11.62 3.25
C ILE A 215 -9.73 -12.63 3.77
N LEU A 216 -9.27 -12.47 5.01
CA LEU A 216 -8.10 -13.19 5.54
C LEU A 216 -8.26 -14.71 5.45
N ILE A 217 -9.31 -15.26 6.05
CA ILE A 217 -9.51 -16.71 6.10
C ILE A 217 -9.91 -17.26 4.72
N PRO A 218 -10.89 -16.66 4.00
CA PRO A 218 -11.25 -17.14 2.66
C PRO A 218 -10.10 -17.17 1.65
N GLN A 219 -9.13 -16.24 1.73
CA GLN A 219 -7.92 -16.30 0.90
C GLN A 219 -7.13 -17.58 1.16
N PHE A 220 -6.78 -17.90 2.40
CA PHE A 220 -6.06 -19.13 2.71
C PHE A 220 -6.85 -20.39 2.34
N VAL A 221 -8.17 -20.38 2.53
CA VAL A 221 -9.03 -21.51 2.14
C VAL A 221 -8.96 -21.72 0.62
N GLY A 222 -9.06 -20.65 -0.16
CA GLY A 222 -8.94 -20.70 -1.63
C GLY A 222 -7.60 -21.26 -2.08
N GLU A 223 -6.51 -20.82 -1.48
CA GLU A 223 -5.16 -21.31 -1.79
C GLU A 223 -5.02 -22.81 -1.50
N ALA A 224 -5.43 -23.26 -0.31
CA ALA A 224 -5.39 -24.67 0.05
C ALA A 224 -6.27 -25.52 -0.88
N CYS A 225 -7.49 -25.07 -1.17
CA CYS A 225 -8.43 -25.78 -2.03
C CYS A 225 -7.92 -25.89 -3.48
N LEU A 226 -7.28 -24.85 -4.02
CA LEU A 226 -6.68 -24.92 -5.37
C LEU A 226 -5.48 -25.87 -5.43
N LEU A 227 -4.68 -25.96 -4.36
CA LEU A 227 -3.56 -26.92 -4.28
C LEU A 227 -4.04 -28.38 -4.20
N LEU A 228 -5.19 -28.63 -3.57
CA LEU A 228 -5.79 -29.96 -3.45
C LEU A 228 -6.68 -30.31 -4.65
N ASN A 229 -7.25 -29.30 -5.31
CA ASN A 229 -8.12 -29.35 -6.49
C ASN A 229 -9.07 -30.57 -6.51
N ASP A 230 -8.93 -31.46 -7.49
CA ASP A 230 -9.82 -32.60 -7.75
C ASP A 230 -9.77 -33.68 -6.66
N THR A 231 -8.85 -33.57 -5.69
CA THR A 231 -8.79 -34.53 -4.58
C THR A 231 -9.77 -34.22 -3.45
N LEU A 232 -10.24 -32.98 -3.35
CA LEU A 232 -11.19 -32.56 -2.32
C LEU A 232 -12.45 -33.43 -2.32
N SER A 233 -12.96 -33.74 -1.13
CA SER A 233 -14.31 -34.30 -1.02
C SER A 233 -15.37 -33.29 -1.48
N GLU A 234 -16.52 -33.79 -1.91
CA GLU A 234 -17.64 -32.92 -2.30
C GLU A 234 -18.05 -31.96 -1.18
N THR A 235 -18.05 -32.43 0.08
CA THR A 235 -18.34 -31.60 1.25
C THR A 235 -17.34 -30.46 1.42
N GLN A 236 -16.03 -30.74 1.29
CA GLN A 236 -14.99 -29.72 1.42
C GLN A 236 -15.06 -28.70 0.27
N ARG A 237 -15.28 -29.17 -0.96
CA ARG A 237 -15.51 -28.31 -2.13
C ARG A 237 -16.70 -27.37 -1.89
N GLN A 238 -17.83 -27.90 -1.40
CA GLN A 238 -19.02 -27.09 -1.09
C GLN A 238 -18.80 -26.11 0.06
N SER A 239 -18.04 -26.48 1.09
CA SER A 239 -17.68 -25.58 2.20
C SER A 239 -16.86 -24.38 1.72
N PHE A 240 -15.84 -24.62 0.88
CA PHE A 240 -15.09 -23.52 0.28
C PHE A 240 -15.97 -22.63 -0.61
N VAL A 241 -16.77 -23.22 -1.51
CA VAL A 241 -17.67 -22.43 -2.39
C VAL A 241 -18.61 -21.55 -1.57
N ARG A 242 -19.11 -22.04 -0.42
CA ARG A 242 -19.94 -21.25 0.50
C ARG A 242 -19.17 -20.06 1.08
N MET A 243 -17.96 -20.28 1.59
CA MET A 243 -17.11 -19.23 2.18
C MET A 243 -16.71 -18.18 1.13
N ALA A 244 -16.26 -18.62 -0.05
CA ALA A 244 -15.84 -17.74 -1.14
C ALA A 244 -17.03 -16.92 -1.67
N LYS A 245 -18.20 -17.55 -1.84
CA LYS A 245 -19.42 -16.86 -2.26
C LYS A 245 -19.84 -15.79 -1.25
N ARG A 246 -19.84 -16.09 0.06
CA ARG A 246 -20.13 -15.08 1.10
C ARG A 246 -19.20 -13.89 1.02
N SER A 247 -17.93 -14.13 0.70
CA SER A 247 -16.90 -13.09 0.55
C SER A 247 -17.13 -12.25 -0.72
N TYR A 248 -17.42 -12.91 -1.84
CA TYR A 248 -17.56 -12.29 -3.15
C TYR A 248 -18.85 -11.49 -3.34
N GLU A 249 -19.93 -11.94 -2.68
CA GLU A 249 -21.22 -11.24 -2.63
C GLU A 249 -21.25 -10.18 -1.53
N TYR A 250 -20.19 -10.07 -0.72
CA TYR A 250 -20.14 -9.14 0.39
C TYR A 250 -20.10 -7.69 -0.08
N LYS A 251 -21.04 -6.89 0.42
CA LYS A 251 -21.23 -5.48 0.01
C LYS A 251 -21.09 -4.51 1.17
N VAL A 252 -19.99 -4.53 1.91
CA VAL A 252 -19.71 -3.40 2.81
C VAL A 252 -19.33 -2.17 2.00
N GLY A 253 -20.29 -1.23 1.92
CA GLY A 253 -20.09 0.19 1.67
C GLY A 253 -19.35 0.62 0.39
N SER A 254 -19.37 -0.17 -0.69
CA SER A 254 -18.58 0.03 -1.93
C SER A 254 -17.06 -0.09 -1.74
N MET A 255 -16.61 -1.28 -1.30
CA MET A 255 -15.22 -1.76 -1.28
C MET A 255 -14.34 -1.20 -2.41
N THR A 256 -13.19 -0.62 -2.04
CA THR A 256 -12.22 0.03 -2.94
C THR A 256 -10.78 -0.35 -2.59
N GLY A 257 -9.84 -0.02 -3.48
CA GLY A 257 -8.41 -0.21 -3.24
C GLY A 257 -8.04 -1.67 -3.02
N ALA A 258 -7.16 -1.95 -2.06
CA ALA A 258 -6.63 -3.29 -1.80
C ALA A 258 -7.73 -4.32 -1.50
N ASN A 259 -8.70 -3.95 -0.66
CA ASN A 259 -9.80 -4.84 -0.26
C ASN A 259 -10.65 -5.30 -1.45
N ALA A 260 -10.82 -4.45 -2.48
CA ALA A 260 -11.56 -4.82 -3.69
C ALA A 260 -10.84 -5.92 -4.49
N LEU A 261 -9.51 -5.84 -4.57
CA LEU A 261 -8.66 -6.84 -5.23
C LEU A 261 -8.58 -8.14 -4.44
N ASP A 262 -8.52 -8.06 -3.11
CA ASP A 262 -8.55 -9.25 -2.26
C ASP A 262 -9.82 -10.08 -2.46
N ILE A 263 -10.96 -9.42 -2.61
CA ILE A 263 -12.23 -10.10 -2.86
C ILE A 263 -12.34 -10.57 -4.30
N ALA A 264 -11.85 -9.78 -5.26
CA ALA A 264 -11.72 -10.26 -6.64
C ALA A 264 -10.88 -11.54 -6.69
N ARG A 265 -9.80 -11.62 -5.91
CA ARG A 265 -8.92 -12.80 -5.82
C ARG A 265 -9.65 -14.02 -5.29
N ILE A 266 -10.45 -13.87 -4.23
CA ILE A 266 -11.28 -14.96 -3.70
C ILE A 266 -12.29 -15.46 -4.75
N GLY A 267 -12.92 -14.53 -5.49
CA GLY A 267 -13.83 -14.89 -6.57
C GLY A 267 -13.14 -15.61 -7.72
N MET A 268 -11.93 -15.19 -8.08
CA MET A 268 -11.09 -15.87 -9.06
C MET A 268 -10.72 -17.29 -8.58
N ASP A 269 -10.29 -17.46 -7.33
CA ASP A 269 -9.93 -18.76 -6.79
C ASP A 269 -11.15 -19.70 -6.77
N GLN A 270 -12.35 -19.18 -6.47
CA GLN A 270 -13.60 -19.93 -6.62
C GLN A 270 -13.85 -20.33 -8.08
N ALA A 271 -13.75 -19.38 -9.01
CA ALA A 271 -13.99 -19.61 -10.43
C ALA A 271 -13.07 -20.67 -11.02
N LEU A 272 -11.79 -20.63 -10.65
CA LEU A 272 -10.79 -21.60 -11.06
C LEU A 272 -11.10 -23.00 -10.53
N LEU A 273 -11.47 -23.11 -9.24
CA LEU A 273 -11.83 -24.42 -8.68
C LEU A 273 -13.11 -24.99 -9.32
N THR A 274 -14.09 -24.16 -9.65
CA THR A 274 -15.39 -24.62 -10.21
C THR A 274 -15.44 -24.67 -11.73
N GLY A 275 -14.40 -24.20 -12.43
CA GLY A 275 -14.43 -24.05 -13.89
C GLY A 275 -15.42 -22.99 -14.38
N ASP A 276 -15.80 -22.01 -13.54
CA ASP A 276 -16.80 -20.99 -13.88
C ASP A 276 -16.17 -19.80 -14.60
N VAL A 277 -16.16 -19.85 -15.93
CA VAL A 277 -15.60 -18.80 -16.79
C VAL A 277 -16.28 -17.44 -16.58
N ALA A 278 -17.59 -17.42 -16.28
CA ALA A 278 -18.32 -16.17 -16.11
C ALA A 278 -17.95 -15.48 -14.79
N LEU A 279 -17.78 -16.27 -13.72
CA LEU A 279 -17.26 -15.77 -12.45
C LEU A 279 -15.82 -15.29 -12.58
N LEU A 280 -14.99 -16.01 -13.35
CA LEU A 280 -13.61 -15.59 -13.64
C LEU A 280 -13.59 -14.22 -14.34
N ALA A 281 -14.44 -14.03 -15.36
CA ALA A 281 -14.58 -12.76 -16.05
C ALA A 281 -15.05 -11.62 -15.13
N ASP A 282 -16.01 -11.87 -14.24
CA ASP A 282 -16.46 -10.86 -13.26
C ASP A 282 -15.33 -10.50 -12.27
N ALA A 283 -14.52 -11.49 -11.85
CA ALA A 283 -13.38 -11.25 -10.95
C ALA A 283 -12.32 -10.33 -11.59
N TYR A 284 -11.93 -10.60 -12.83
CA TYR A 284 -11.01 -9.74 -13.59
C TYR A 284 -11.61 -8.34 -13.82
N ALA A 285 -12.88 -8.25 -14.21
CA ALA A 285 -13.56 -6.97 -14.40
C ALA A 285 -13.58 -6.12 -13.12
N ARG A 286 -13.77 -6.73 -11.94
CA ARG A 286 -13.71 -6.04 -10.64
C ARG A 286 -12.29 -5.58 -10.31
N SER A 287 -11.27 -6.39 -10.61
CA SER A 287 -9.86 -6.01 -10.45
C SER A 287 -9.53 -4.79 -11.30
N HIS A 288 -9.85 -4.83 -12.60
CA HIS A 288 -9.56 -3.73 -13.53
C HIS A 288 -10.33 -2.45 -13.24
N LYS A 289 -11.52 -2.55 -12.65
CA LYS A 289 -12.28 -1.38 -12.19
C LYS A 289 -11.54 -0.59 -11.10
N ALA A 290 -10.72 -1.26 -10.29
CA ALA A 290 -9.86 -0.60 -9.30
C ALA A 290 -8.48 -0.22 -9.86
N LEU A 291 -8.05 -0.85 -10.96
CA LEU A 291 -6.81 -0.55 -11.67
C LEU A 291 -6.96 0.66 -12.60
N VAL A 292 -7.30 1.81 -12.03
CA VAL A 292 -7.47 3.09 -12.74
C VAL A 292 -7.00 4.25 -11.86
N ILE A 293 -6.77 5.42 -12.46
CA ILE A 293 -6.53 6.65 -11.69
C ILE A 293 -7.82 7.10 -11.01
N ALA A 294 -7.80 7.20 -9.68
CA ALA A 294 -8.91 7.64 -8.85
C ALA A 294 -8.78 9.14 -8.54
N ASP A 295 -9.33 9.98 -9.42
CA ASP A 295 -9.02 11.42 -9.46
C ASP A 295 -9.92 12.34 -8.60
N HIS A 296 -10.67 11.79 -7.65
CA HIS A 296 -11.48 12.61 -6.73
C HIS A 296 -10.77 12.80 -5.38
N ALA A 297 -11.13 13.85 -4.62
CA ALA A 297 -10.52 14.10 -3.32
C ALA A 297 -10.69 12.89 -2.38
N ARG A 298 -9.61 12.51 -1.70
CA ARG A 298 -9.58 11.38 -0.75
C ARG A 298 -10.04 10.04 -1.32
N ALA A 299 -9.90 9.83 -2.63
CA ALA A 299 -10.19 8.53 -3.22
C ALA A 299 -9.21 7.47 -2.71
N ASP A 300 -9.75 6.31 -2.42
CA ASP A 300 -9.00 5.08 -2.31
C ASP A 300 -8.58 4.60 -3.71
N GLY A 301 -7.35 4.10 -3.85
CA GLY A 301 -6.76 3.66 -5.10
C GLY A 301 -5.61 4.53 -5.61
N ILE A 302 -5.28 4.35 -6.88
CA ILE A 302 -4.12 5.00 -7.52
C ILE A 302 -4.41 6.47 -7.76
N ARG A 303 -3.51 7.33 -7.30
CA ARG A 303 -3.61 8.78 -7.47
C ARG A 303 -2.86 9.23 -8.74
N ALA A 304 -3.27 10.35 -9.31
CA ALA A 304 -2.66 10.90 -10.52
C ALA A 304 -1.15 11.22 -10.37
N ASP A 305 -0.67 11.46 -9.15
CA ASP A 305 0.74 11.72 -8.84
C ASP A 305 1.53 10.45 -8.45
N GLY A 306 0.92 9.27 -8.52
CA GLY A 306 1.52 7.99 -8.14
C GLY A 306 1.44 7.65 -6.65
N ALA A 307 0.81 8.50 -5.82
CA ALA A 307 0.43 8.09 -4.47
C ALA A 307 -0.66 7.00 -4.51
N PHE A 308 -0.83 6.28 -3.41
CA PHE A 308 -1.92 5.33 -3.21
C PHE A 308 -2.73 5.74 -1.99
N GLY A 309 -4.02 6.01 -2.21
CA GLY A 309 -4.97 6.32 -1.15
C GLY A 309 -5.63 5.05 -0.60
N GLN A 310 -5.84 4.98 0.71
CA GLN A 310 -6.75 4.00 1.32
C GLN A 310 -7.41 4.60 2.57
N HIS A 311 -8.63 4.17 2.91
CA HIS A 311 -9.37 4.62 4.10
C HIS A 311 -9.62 6.14 4.09
N ASP A 312 -10.43 6.61 3.14
CA ASP A 312 -10.65 8.04 2.89
C ASP A 312 -9.33 8.71 2.44
N GLY A 313 -8.62 8.01 1.57
CA GLY A 313 -7.47 8.52 0.83
C GLY A 313 -6.21 8.82 1.65
N LEU A 314 -5.99 8.17 2.80
CA LEU A 314 -4.71 8.25 3.51
C LEU A 314 -3.57 7.73 2.65
N LEU A 315 -2.37 8.32 2.81
CA LEU A 315 -1.18 7.89 2.08
C LEU A 315 -0.77 6.48 2.53
N TYR A 316 -0.85 5.52 1.62
CA TYR A 316 -0.73 4.11 1.97
C TYR A 316 0.08 3.25 1.01
N ASN A 317 0.95 3.87 0.20
CA ASN A 317 1.83 3.17 -0.75
C ASN A 317 2.55 1.97 -0.10
N GLY A 318 2.99 2.10 1.16
CA GLY A 318 3.79 1.08 1.83
C GLY A 318 3.04 -0.07 2.50
N LYS A 319 1.70 -0.07 2.44
CA LYS A 319 0.88 -1.17 2.98
C LYS A 319 -0.25 -1.56 2.04
N TYR A 320 -1.39 -0.90 2.10
CA TYR A 320 -2.47 -1.22 1.17
C TYR A 320 -2.06 -1.03 -0.29
N GLY A 321 -1.18 -0.06 -0.57
CA GLY A 321 -0.58 0.09 -1.90
C GLY A 321 0.31 -1.08 -2.30
N SER A 322 1.15 -1.62 -1.40
CA SER A 322 1.96 -2.80 -1.70
C SER A 322 1.11 -4.06 -1.85
N ASP A 323 0.05 -4.20 -1.05
CA ASP A 323 -0.90 -5.32 -1.15
C ASP A 323 -1.66 -5.25 -2.50
N PHE A 324 -2.10 -4.05 -2.89
CA PHE A 324 -2.68 -3.76 -4.20
C PHE A 324 -1.70 -4.12 -5.34
N ILE A 325 -0.43 -3.70 -5.23
CA ILE A 325 0.61 -4.02 -6.22
C ILE A 325 0.76 -5.53 -6.39
N ASN A 326 0.90 -6.27 -5.30
CA ASN A 326 1.06 -7.72 -5.34
C ASN A 326 -0.16 -8.43 -5.94
N GLN A 327 -1.37 -7.96 -5.66
CA GLN A 327 -2.57 -8.55 -6.26
C GLN A 327 -2.62 -8.32 -7.77
N ILE A 328 -2.30 -7.10 -8.24
CA ILE A 328 -2.23 -6.82 -9.68
C ILE A 328 -1.13 -7.63 -10.35
N LEU A 329 0.07 -7.73 -9.76
CA LEU A 329 1.15 -8.58 -10.28
C LEU A 329 0.66 -10.02 -10.47
N GLY A 330 -0.05 -10.57 -9.47
CA GLY A 330 -0.66 -11.90 -9.58
C GLY A 330 -1.67 -11.99 -10.73
N PHE A 331 -2.70 -11.13 -10.73
CA PHE A 331 -3.78 -11.18 -11.72
C PHE A 331 -3.26 -11.11 -13.15
N GLU A 332 -2.34 -10.19 -13.39
CA GLU A 332 -1.87 -9.85 -14.74
C GLU A 332 -0.80 -10.81 -15.25
N THR A 333 0.05 -11.34 -14.36
CA THR A 333 0.97 -12.43 -14.72
C THR A 333 0.18 -13.71 -15.03
N GLU A 334 -0.87 -13.99 -14.27
CA GLU A 334 -1.72 -15.17 -14.48
C GLU A 334 -2.53 -15.06 -15.78
N ALA A 335 -3.01 -13.86 -16.13
CA ALA A 335 -3.77 -13.58 -17.35
C ALA A 335 -2.91 -13.37 -18.61
N GLU A 336 -1.58 -13.40 -18.51
CA GLU A 336 -0.69 -13.01 -19.62
C GLU A 336 -1.00 -13.76 -20.93
N GLY A 337 -1.23 -13.01 -22.00
CA GLY A 337 -1.55 -13.55 -23.33
C GLY A 337 -2.99 -14.07 -23.48
N SER A 338 -3.87 -13.82 -22.51
CA SER A 338 -5.30 -14.14 -22.57
C SER A 338 -6.16 -12.87 -22.74
N ASP A 339 -7.44 -13.07 -23.04
CA ASP A 339 -8.44 -11.98 -23.13
C ASP A 339 -8.76 -11.34 -21.76
N PHE A 340 -8.23 -11.88 -20.65
CA PHE A 340 -8.39 -11.34 -19.30
C PHE A 340 -7.30 -10.32 -18.93
N ALA A 341 -6.32 -10.06 -19.78
CA ALA A 341 -5.25 -9.12 -19.49
C ALA A 341 -5.74 -7.65 -19.44
N ALA A 342 -5.10 -6.84 -18.60
CA ALA A 342 -5.40 -5.41 -18.47
C ALA A 342 -5.20 -4.65 -19.78
N ASN A 343 -6.08 -3.67 -20.02
CA ASN A 343 -5.94 -2.73 -21.13
C ASN A 343 -4.89 -1.63 -20.85
N ASP A 344 -4.52 -0.87 -21.88
CA ASP A 344 -3.51 0.20 -21.82
C ASP A 344 -3.77 1.25 -20.73
N THR A 345 -5.05 1.56 -20.43
CA THR A 345 -5.40 2.55 -19.40
C THR A 345 -5.04 2.02 -18.01
N SER A 346 -5.36 0.76 -17.76
CA SER A 346 -5.04 0.08 -16.51
C SER A 346 -3.54 -0.16 -16.36
N GLN A 347 -2.84 -0.55 -17.44
CA GLN A 347 -1.38 -0.67 -17.45
C GLN A 347 -0.69 0.66 -17.15
N ALA A 348 -1.16 1.77 -17.75
CA ALA A 348 -0.62 3.11 -17.48
C ALA A 348 -0.88 3.57 -16.04
N ALA A 349 -2.07 3.31 -15.49
CA ALA A 349 -2.37 3.61 -14.09
C ALA A 349 -1.45 2.84 -13.15
N PHE A 350 -1.22 1.56 -13.40
CA PHE A 350 -0.26 0.76 -12.64
C PHE A 350 1.17 1.29 -12.75
N GLY A 351 1.60 1.67 -13.96
CA GLY A 351 2.90 2.31 -14.17
C GLY A 351 3.09 3.58 -13.33
N ASN A 352 2.05 4.41 -13.23
CA ASN A 352 2.08 5.62 -12.37
C ASN A 352 2.22 5.28 -10.89
N LEU A 353 1.52 4.24 -10.40
CA LEU A 353 1.66 3.76 -9.02
C LEU A 353 3.09 3.27 -8.74
N ILE A 354 3.63 2.45 -9.63
CA ILE A 354 4.99 1.88 -9.49
C ILE A 354 6.06 2.99 -9.50
N GLU A 355 5.92 3.97 -10.39
CA GLU A 355 6.81 5.13 -10.42
C GLU A 355 6.70 5.95 -9.13
N GLY A 356 5.50 6.21 -8.61
CA GLY A 356 5.31 6.91 -7.34
C GLY A 356 5.89 6.16 -6.15
N ALA A 357 5.64 4.85 -6.08
CA ALA A 357 6.15 3.96 -5.02
C ALA A 357 7.68 4.00 -4.92
N ARG A 358 8.39 4.04 -6.06
CA ARG A 358 9.86 4.10 -6.11
C ARG A 358 10.44 5.28 -5.31
N TRP A 359 9.75 6.42 -5.28
CA TRP A 359 10.18 7.61 -4.54
C TRP A 359 10.00 7.47 -3.02
N MET A 360 9.22 6.50 -2.56
CA MET A 360 8.91 6.27 -1.15
C MET A 360 9.69 5.07 -0.55
N ILE A 361 10.61 4.48 -1.32
CA ILE A 361 11.42 3.34 -0.89
C ILE A 361 12.80 3.82 -0.41
N ILE A 362 13.22 3.31 0.75
CA ILE A 362 14.44 3.62 1.47
C ILE A 362 15.27 2.35 1.58
N HIS A 363 16.59 2.45 1.43
CA HIS A 363 17.48 1.30 1.63
C HIS A 363 18.08 1.31 3.04
N ASN A 364 17.93 0.22 3.77
CA ASN A 364 18.60 0.02 5.05
C ASN A 364 20.03 -0.49 4.81
N THR A 365 21.01 0.40 4.91
CA THR A 365 22.42 0.08 4.63
C THR A 365 23.04 -0.90 5.62
N ALA A 366 22.39 -1.14 6.77
CA ALA A 366 22.89 -2.09 7.76
C ALA A 366 22.44 -3.54 7.47
N THR A 367 21.27 -3.71 6.87
CA THR A 367 20.67 -5.04 6.63
C THR A 367 20.55 -5.40 5.16
N GLY A 368 20.71 -4.44 4.24
CA GLY A 368 20.45 -4.60 2.82
C GLY A 368 18.96 -4.57 2.45
N VAL A 369 18.07 -4.39 3.43
CA VAL A 369 16.62 -4.47 3.22
C VAL A 369 16.07 -3.16 2.67
N LEU A 370 15.17 -3.24 1.69
CA LEU A 370 14.39 -2.10 1.22
C LEU A 370 13.16 -1.90 2.12
N HIS A 371 12.95 -0.69 2.62
CA HIS A 371 11.82 -0.31 3.46
C HIS A 371 11.00 0.80 2.80
N TRP A 372 9.79 1.00 3.31
CA TRP A 372 8.98 2.17 2.98
C TRP A 372 9.31 3.34 3.90
N ASP A 373 9.17 4.56 3.40
CA ASP A 373 9.08 5.76 4.23
C ASP A 373 7.95 5.61 5.27
N PHE A 374 8.19 6.09 6.49
CA PHE A 374 7.26 5.91 7.60
C PHE A 374 5.90 6.58 7.34
N SER A 375 5.88 7.69 6.61
CA SER A 375 4.63 8.39 6.26
C SER A 375 3.75 7.59 5.31
N ALA A 376 4.31 6.62 4.58
CA ALA A 376 3.61 5.77 3.62
C ALA A 376 3.03 4.48 4.24
N LEU A 377 3.28 4.25 5.54
CA LEU A 377 2.87 3.05 6.28
C LEU A 377 1.63 3.26 7.17
N GLY A 378 1.18 4.50 7.33
CA GLY A 378 0.04 4.87 8.16
C GLY A 378 0.11 4.27 9.57
N ARG A 379 -0.95 3.60 10.02
CA ARG A 379 -1.02 3.03 11.38
C ARG A 379 -0.04 1.89 11.64
N PHE A 380 0.54 1.30 10.60
CA PHE A 380 1.36 0.11 10.76
C PHE A 380 2.74 0.41 11.35
N ILE A 381 3.15 1.68 11.45
CA ILE A 381 4.37 2.07 12.15
C ILE A 381 4.34 1.69 13.64
N SER A 382 3.17 1.38 14.21
CA SER A 382 3.04 0.95 15.61
C SER A 382 3.41 -0.53 15.82
N PHE A 383 3.72 -1.29 14.77
CA PHE A 383 4.14 -2.67 14.89
C PHE A 383 5.66 -2.79 15.00
N PRO A 384 6.18 -3.69 15.84
CA PRO A 384 7.60 -4.01 15.85
C PRO A 384 8.03 -4.67 14.54
N VAL A 385 9.30 -4.53 14.21
CA VAL A 385 9.93 -5.13 13.02
C VAL A 385 9.75 -6.64 12.99
N ALA A 386 9.76 -7.30 14.16
CA ALA A 386 9.55 -8.73 14.33
C ALA A 386 8.21 -9.23 13.78
N ASP A 387 7.17 -8.39 13.82
CA ASP A 387 5.83 -8.73 13.29
C ASP A 387 5.78 -8.64 11.75
N LYS A 388 6.88 -8.18 11.13
CA LYS A 388 7.04 -7.99 9.69
C LYS A 388 5.91 -7.16 9.09
N GLN A 389 5.33 -6.23 9.84
CA GLN A 389 4.25 -5.39 9.32
C GLN A 389 4.81 -4.14 8.63
N ALA A 390 5.61 -3.34 9.31
CA ALA A 390 6.23 -2.13 8.79
C ALA A 390 7.59 -2.35 8.09
N THR A 391 8.01 -3.61 7.93
CA THR A 391 9.35 -4.00 7.49
C THR A 391 9.33 -4.58 6.08
N GLY A 392 10.31 -4.18 5.26
CA GLY A 392 10.42 -4.67 3.90
C GLY A 392 9.40 -4.02 2.95
N ILE A 393 9.74 -3.92 1.67
CA ILE A 393 8.76 -3.49 0.66
C ILE A 393 7.75 -4.57 0.30
N LYS A 394 8.10 -5.85 0.53
CA LYS A 394 7.29 -7.05 0.24
C LYS A 394 6.75 -7.10 -1.19
N ILE A 395 7.54 -6.65 -2.14
CA ILE A 395 7.25 -6.72 -3.57
C ILE A 395 8.36 -7.54 -4.20
N ASP A 396 8.01 -8.56 -4.98
CA ASP A 396 8.98 -9.28 -5.79
C ASP A 396 9.40 -8.42 -6.98
N LEU A 397 10.59 -7.83 -6.90
CA LEU A 397 11.15 -6.96 -7.93
C LEU A 397 11.22 -7.66 -9.28
N LYS A 398 11.52 -8.97 -9.31
CA LYS A 398 11.64 -9.69 -10.57
C LYS A 398 10.31 -9.85 -11.26
N SER A 399 9.25 -10.17 -10.51
CA SER A 399 7.89 -10.22 -11.07
C SER A 399 7.41 -8.85 -11.59
N VAL A 400 7.82 -7.73 -10.97
CA VAL A 400 7.55 -6.39 -11.53
C VAL A 400 8.26 -6.21 -12.87
N GLY A 401 9.51 -6.64 -12.97
CA GLY A 401 10.31 -6.61 -14.20
C GLY A 401 9.71 -7.43 -15.33
N ASP A 402 9.36 -8.69 -15.05
CA ASP A 402 8.78 -9.61 -16.03
C ASP A 402 7.47 -9.05 -16.60
N LEU A 403 6.60 -8.50 -15.74
CA LEU A 403 5.38 -7.82 -16.19
C LEU A 403 5.71 -6.54 -16.98
N GLY A 404 6.76 -5.82 -16.58
CA GLY A 404 7.28 -4.66 -17.30
C GLY A 404 7.75 -4.98 -18.72
N GLU A 405 8.40 -6.14 -18.92
CA GLU A 405 8.77 -6.63 -20.25
C GLU A 405 7.53 -6.98 -21.08
N SER A 406 6.59 -7.72 -20.48
CA SER A 406 5.33 -8.14 -21.12
C SER A 406 4.49 -6.94 -21.59
N TRP A 407 4.38 -5.91 -20.76
CA TRP A 407 3.62 -4.69 -21.05
C TRP A 407 4.43 -3.62 -21.78
N ASN A 408 5.72 -3.84 -22.02
CA ASN A 408 6.65 -2.81 -22.51
C ASN A 408 6.57 -1.51 -21.67
N SER A 409 6.51 -1.66 -20.35
CA SER A 409 6.26 -0.57 -19.41
C SER A 409 7.56 -0.08 -18.76
N LYS A 410 8.02 1.09 -19.21
CA LYS A 410 9.23 1.73 -18.67
C LYS A 410 9.21 1.93 -17.14
N PRO A 411 8.11 2.41 -16.50
CA PRO A 411 8.08 2.54 -15.04
C PRO A 411 8.37 1.25 -14.29
N LEU A 412 7.86 0.11 -14.77
CA LEU A 412 8.07 -1.21 -14.14
C LEU A 412 9.51 -1.68 -14.30
N LEU A 413 10.06 -1.57 -15.51
CA LEU A 413 11.47 -1.91 -15.80
C LEU A 413 12.45 -1.03 -15.00
N ASP A 414 12.15 0.26 -14.89
CA ASP A 414 12.95 1.20 -14.10
C ASP A 414 12.84 0.91 -12.60
N PHE A 415 11.69 0.43 -12.11
CA PHE A 415 11.50 0.02 -10.72
C PHE A 415 12.36 -1.21 -10.38
N GLU A 416 12.25 -2.29 -11.16
CA GLU A 416 13.08 -3.49 -10.98
C GLU A 416 14.57 -3.14 -11.05
N SER A 417 15.01 -2.56 -12.17
CA SER A 417 16.43 -2.39 -12.45
C SER A 417 17.14 -1.40 -11.51
N SER A 418 16.41 -0.43 -10.93
CA SER A 418 16.97 0.50 -9.95
C SER A 418 17.04 -0.09 -8.55
N LEU A 419 16.04 -0.87 -8.13
CA LEU A 419 15.94 -1.41 -6.77
C LEU A 419 16.68 -2.74 -6.59
N LEU A 420 16.94 -3.51 -7.66
CA LEU A 420 17.78 -4.71 -7.60
C LEU A 420 19.26 -4.39 -7.31
N LYS A 421 19.69 -3.16 -7.57
CA LYS A 421 21.06 -2.72 -7.29
C LYS A 421 21.16 -2.29 -5.85
N GLU A 422 22.04 -2.94 -5.09
CA GLU A 422 22.36 -2.49 -3.73
C GLU A 422 22.83 -1.03 -3.76
N SER A 423 22.26 -0.21 -2.87
CA SER A 423 22.67 1.19 -2.70
C SER A 423 23.66 1.30 -1.55
N ALA A 424 24.73 2.08 -1.73
CA ALA A 424 25.66 2.37 -0.64
C ALA A 424 25.09 3.33 0.42
N SER A 425 23.87 3.85 0.21
CA SER A 425 23.22 4.85 1.06
C SER A 425 21.75 4.51 1.28
N ALA A 426 21.04 5.33 2.08
CA ALA A 426 19.60 5.23 2.23
C ALA A 426 18.80 5.51 0.94
N ASN A 427 19.42 6.16 -0.05
CA ASN A 427 18.78 6.45 -1.32
C ASN A 427 18.72 5.20 -2.22
N ALA A 428 17.67 4.39 -2.03
CA ALA A 428 17.36 3.27 -2.91
C ALA A 428 17.18 3.73 -4.36
N GLY A 429 17.72 2.98 -5.32
CA GLY A 429 17.57 3.26 -6.75
C GLY A 429 18.36 4.46 -7.29
N ASN A 430 19.18 5.14 -6.46
CA ASN A 430 19.95 6.33 -6.83
C ASN A 430 19.11 7.44 -7.49
N LEU A 431 17.85 7.59 -7.06
CA LEU A 431 16.97 8.66 -7.51
C LEU A 431 17.42 9.98 -6.89
N VAL A 432 17.71 11.00 -7.70
CA VAL A 432 18.11 12.32 -7.19
C VAL A 432 17.09 13.36 -7.67
N GLY A 433 16.57 14.15 -6.73
CA GLY A 433 15.65 15.24 -7.04
C GLY A 433 14.62 15.52 -5.96
N ASN A 434 13.56 16.22 -6.33
CA ASN A 434 12.44 16.56 -5.46
C ASN A 434 11.12 16.17 -6.15
N ARG A 435 10.12 15.76 -5.37
CA ARG A 435 8.79 15.42 -5.87
C ARG A 435 7.71 15.77 -4.85
N MET A 436 6.67 16.46 -5.30
CA MET A 436 5.45 16.70 -4.53
C MET A 436 4.37 15.69 -4.92
N PHE A 437 3.85 14.96 -3.94
CA PHE A 437 2.63 14.16 -4.03
C PHE A 437 1.47 15.00 -3.50
N TYR A 438 0.93 15.84 -4.37
CA TYR A 438 -0.07 16.85 -4.03
C TYR A 438 -1.42 16.26 -3.64
N THR A 439 -1.74 15.01 -4.03
CA THR A 439 -3.02 14.40 -3.63
C THR A 439 -3.02 13.96 -2.17
N ASN A 440 -1.85 13.83 -1.56
CA ASN A 440 -1.67 13.31 -0.21
C ASN A 440 -0.85 14.24 0.70
N ASP A 441 -0.62 15.49 0.29
CA ASP A 441 0.11 16.50 1.06
C ASP A 441 1.47 15.95 1.57
N TYR A 442 2.25 15.37 0.65
CA TYR A 442 3.50 14.68 0.95
C TYR A 442 4.59 15.09 -0.04
N MET A 443 5.79 15.40 0.44
CA MET A 443 6.93 15.74 -0.40
C MET A 443 8.12 14.85 -0.07
N VAL A 444 8.85 14.44 -1.11
CA VAL A 444 10.12 13.72 -0.99
C VAL A 444 11.21 14.52 -1.67
N HIS A 445 12.35 14.65 -0.99
CA HIS A 445 13.59 15.06 -1.61
C HIS A 445 14.65 13.97 -1.41
N ARG A 446 15.32 13.60 -2.50
CA ARG A 446 16.35 12.57 -2.53
C ARG A 446 17.65 13.22 -2.96
N GLY A 447 18.58 13.34 -2.03
CA GLY A 447 19.95 13.80 -2.33
C GLY A 447 20.81 12.64 -2.80
N GLN A 448 22.12 12.85 -2.94
CA GLN A 448 23.01 11.80 -3.44
C GLN A 448 23.06 10.59 -2.50
N ASN A 449 23.05 10.82 -1.18
CA ASN A 449 23.25 9.77 -0.16
C ASN A 449 22.19 9.77 0.96
N TYR A 450 21.12 10.55 0.82
CA TYR A 450 20.07 10.65 1.82
C TYR A 450 18.71 10.81 1.18
N VAL A 451 17.67 10.53 1.96
CA VAL A 451 16.28 10.83 1.62
C VAL A 451 15.67 11.62 2.75
N THR A 452 14.98 12.71 2.44
CA THR A 452 14.18 13.46 3.40
C THR A 452 12.75 13.59 2.89
N THR A 453 11.80 13.36 3.79
CA THR A 453 10.38 13.38 3.46
C THR A 453 9.67 14.34 4.39
N VAL A 454 8.61 14.98 3.90
CA VAL A 454 7.77 15.88 4.69
C VAL A 454 6.31 15.49 4.49
N LYS A 455 5.64 15.12 5.58
CA LYS A 455 4.21 14.87 5.62
C LYS A 455 3.47 16.06 6.19
N LEU A 456 2.53 16.57 5.42
CA LEU A 456 1.62 17.65 5.76
C LEU A 456 0.18 17.12 5.80
N TRP A 457 -0.76 17.98 6.18
CA TRP A 457 -2.20 17.76 6.01
C TRP A 457 -2.95 19.08 5.92
N SER A 458 -4.06 19.06 5.20
CA SER A 458 -4.86 20.22 4.84
C SER A 458 -6.35 19.93 5.00
N ALA A 459 -7.21 20.88 4.66
CA ALA A 459 -8.64 20.63 4.53
C ALA A 459 -9.00 19.51 3.52
N ARG A 460 -8.04 19.10 2.67
CA ARG A 460 -8.24 18.07 1.63
C ARG A 460 -7.88 16.66 2.12
N THR A 461 -7.02 16.52 3.13
CA THR A 461 -6.39 15.23 3.49
C THR A 461 -6.57 14.89 4.95
N ARG A 462 -6.57 13.57 5.24
CA ARG A 462 -6.53 13.05 6.61
C ARG A 462 -5.07 12.98 7.10
N HIS A 463 -4.83 13.23 8.39
CA HIS A 463 -3.46 13.13 8.94
C HIS A 463 -3.00 11.69 9.20
N THR A 464 -3.84 10.90 9.86
CA THR A 464 -3.52 9.57 10.38
C THR A 464 -4.82 8.78 10.58
N GLU A 465 -4.71 7.54 11.04
CA GLU A 465 -5.84 6.77 11.53
C GLU A 465 -5.48 5.99 12.80
N CYS A 466 -6.50 5.76 13.63
CA CYS A 466 -6.51 4.69 14.61
C CYS A 466 -7.72 3.78 14.33
N ILE A 467 -7.44 2.58 13.83
CA ILE A 467 -8.43 1.51 13.72
C ILE A 467 -7.83 0.22 14.28
N ASN A 468 -8.68 -0.69 14.76
CA ASN A 468 -8.25 -1.93 15.42
C ASN A 468 -7.25 -1.69 16.57
N SER A 469 -7.39 -0.57 17.27
CA SER A 469 -6.51 -0.12 18.36
C SER A 469 -5.04 0.11 17.96
N GLN A 470 -4.75 0.30 16.66
CA GLN A 470 -3.42 0.55 16.13
C GLN A 470 -3.16 2.05 16.01
N SER A 471 -1.93 2.50 16.28
CA SER A 471 -1.51 3.90 16.23
C SER A 471 -2.37 4.90 17.05
N PRO A 472 -2.73 4.61 18.33
CA PRO A 472 -3.58 5.50 19.12
C PRO A 472 -2.96 6.87 19.42
N LEU A 473 -1.63 7.00 19.33
CA LEU A 473 -0.88 8.21 19.66
C LEU A 473 -0.48 9.05 18.43
N GLY A 474 -0.89 8.62 17.23
CA GLY A 474 -0.38 9.12 15.94
C GLY A 474 -0.85 10.51 15.49
N PHE A 475 -1.38 11.35 16.38
CA PHE A 475 -1.94 12.66 16.03
C PHE A 475 -0.96 13.54 15.24
N HIS A 476 0.28 13.64 15.71
CA HIS A 476 1.30 14.53 15.16
C HIS A 476 2.05 13.96 13.93
N LEU A 477 1.54 12.91 13.28
CA LEU A 477 2.21 12.26 12.13
C LEU A 477 2.07 13.01 10.79
N ALA A 478 1.36 14.14 10.76
CA ALA A 478 1.24 14.99 9.56
C ALA A 478 1.41 16.49 9.84
N ASP A 479 1.92 16.86 11.02
CA ASP A 479 2.05 18.26 11.46
C ASP A 479 3.33 18.93 10.91
N GLY A 480 3.67 18.63 9.65
CA GLY A 480 4.99 18.93 9.11
C GLY A 480 6.05 17.90 9.49
N THR A 481 5.62 16.66 9.77
CA THR A 481 6.50 15.56 10.15
C THR A 481 7.58 15.37 9.09
N THR A 482 8.84 15.41 9.52
CA THR A 482 10.00 15.36 8.63
C THR A 482 10.87 14.17 9.00
N TYR A 483 10.97 13.17 8.11
CA TYR A 483 11.90 12.06 8.29
C TYR A 483 13.15 12.28 7.45
N THR A 484 14.33 11.97 8.01
CA THR A 484 15.61 12.03 7.28
C THR A 484 16.38 10.73 7.44
N TYR A 485 16.57 10.05 6.32
CA TYR A 485 17.24 8.75 6.23
C TYR A 485 18.65 8.93 5.68
N ILE A 486 19.65 8.47 6.43
CA ILE A 486 21.06 8.40 6.01
C ILE A 486 21.46 6.94 5.84
N ARG A 487 21.13 6.10 6.83
CA ARG A 487 21.34 4.65 6.84
C ARG A 487 20.06 3.86 6.57
N GLY A 488 18.89 4.49 6.64
CA GLY A 488 17.61 3.85 6.34
C GLY A 488 16.97 3.10 7.51
N ASN A 489 17.57 3.14 8.70
CA ASN A 489 17.08 2.48 9.91
C ASN A 489 16.87 3.43 11.10
N GLU A 490 16.89 4.74 10.87
CA GLU A 490 16.76 5.78 11.89
C GLU A 490 15.46 5.70 12.69
N TYR A 491 14.40 5.15 12.09
CA TYR A 491 13.05 5.10 12.67
C TYR A 491 12.54 3.66 12.90
N GLU A 492 13.34 2.62 12.63
CA GLU A 492 12.94 1.24 12.92
C GLU A 492 12.72 1.02 14.43
N ASP A 493 11.62 0.32 14.78
CA ASP A 493 11.18 0.02 16.16
C ASP A 493 11.03 1.23 17.09
N ILE A 494 11.01 2.44 16.53
CA ILE A 494 11.05 3.66 17.34
C ILE A 494 9.71 3.99 18.02
N ALA A 495 8.59 3.48 17.49
CA ALA A 495 7.24 3.86 17.92
C ALA A 495 6.98 3.61 19.42
N ALA A 496 7.60 2.58 20.01
CA ALA A 496 7.50 2.28 21.43
C ALA A 496 8.36 3.20 22.31
N ALA A 497 9.38 3.85 21.75
CA ALA A 497 10.32 4.73 22.44
C ALA A 497 10.08 6.23 22.16
N TRP A 498 9.25 6.56 21.17
CA TRP A 498 8.95 7.93 20.81
C TRP A 498 8.22 8.68 21.92
N ASP A 499 8.62 9.93 22.11
CA ASP A 499 7.73 10.92 22.70
C ASP A 499 6.83 11.42 21.56
N TRP A 500 5.58 11.00 21.56
CA TRP A 500 4.63 11.31 20.49
C TRP A 500 4.25 12.79 20.41
N ASN A 501 4.61 13.63 21.39
CA ASN A 501 4.54 15.08 21.30
C ASN A 501 5.82 15.71 20.70
N ARG A 502 6.79 14.88 20.30
CA ARG A 502 8.08 15.29 19.72
C ARG A 502 8.42 14.53 18.44
N ILE A 503 7.40 14.24 17.64
CA ILE A 503 7.60 13.64 16.31
C ILE A 503 8.56 14.53 15.49
N PRO A 504 9.52 13.95 14.74
CA PRO A 504 10.51 14.70 13.97
C PRO A 504 9.92 15.82 13.10
N GLY A 505 10.50 17.02 13.14
CA GLY A 505 10.15 18.15 12.27
C GLY A 505 8.95 19.00 12.69
N ILE A 506 8.08 18.52 13.58
CA ILE A 506 6.84 19.20 13.94
C ILE A 506 7.08 20.49 14.74
N THR A 507 6.08 21.36 14.76
CA THR A 507 5.95 22.46 15.71
C THR A 507 4.66 22.25 16.49
N THR A 508 4.71 22.25 17.82
CA THR A 508 3.56 21.88 18.69
C THR A 508 3.58 22.63 20.02
N ASP A 509 2.42 22.80 20.65
CA ASP A 509 2.28 23.14 22.06
C ASP A 509 2.33 21.85 22.89
N TYR A 510 3.49 21.62 23.52
CA TYR A 510 3.85 20.30 24.06
C TYR A 510 2.81 19.76 25.05
N GLY A 511 2.20 18.62 24.70
CA GLY A 511 1.24 17.92 25.56
C GLY A 511 -0.16 18.56 25.65
N ALA A 512 -0.42 19.65 24.92
CA ALA A 512 -1.72 20.33 24.97
C ALA A 512 -2.83 19.55 24.24
N THR A 513 -2.47 18.70 23.27
CA THR A 513 -3.42 17.86 22.54
C THR A 513 -3.46 16.45 23.12
N PRO A 514 -4.64 15.95 23.56
CA PRO A 514 -4.76 14.57 24.01
C PRO A 514 -4.44 13.59 22.87
N LEU A 515 -3.49 12.69 23.10
CA LEU A 515 -3.11 11.67 22.13
C LEU A 515 -3.94 10.40 22.36
N ASN A 516 -4.98 10.21 21.55
CA ASN A 516 -5.85 9.03 21.57
C ASN A 516 -6.60 8.88 20.24
N CYS A 517 -7.25 7.73 20.04
CA CYS A 517 -7.95 7.41 18.79
C CYS A 517 -9.06 8.39 18.41
N ASN A 518 -9.74 9.04 19.36
CA ASN A 518 -10.83 9.98 19.06
C ASN A 518 -10.32 11.25 18.35
N ASN A 519 -9.02 11.54 18.46
CA ASN A 519 -8.40 12.68 17.82
C ASN A 519 -7.69 12.31 16.50
N THR A 520 -7.81 11.06 16.05
CA THR A 520 -7.26 10.59 14.76
C THR A 520 -8.28 10.70 13.62
N GLY A 521 -7.84 10.52 12.36
CA GLY A 521 -8.76 10.52 11.22
C GLY A 521 -9.41 11.87 10.96
N LEU A 522 -8.81 12.98 11.41
CA LEU A 522 -9.31 14.33 11.19
C LEU A 522 -8.80 14.92 9.87
N LEU A 523 -9.56 15.85 9.30
CA LEU A 523 -9.10 16.77 8.27
C LEU A 523 -8.36 17.94 8.92
N GLY A 524 -7.40 18.51 8.20
CA GLY A 524 -6.84 19.81 8.55
C GLY A 524 -7.89 20.92 8.42
N ILE A 525 -7.59 22.10 8.97
CA ILE A 525 -8.46 23.29 8.83
C ILE A 525 -8.03 24.15 7.64
N GLU A 526 -6.74 24.23 7.38
CA GLU A 526 -6.16 25.23 6.49
C GLU A 526 -6.07 24.71 5.06
N ASP A 527 -6.36 25.58 4.09
CA ASP A 527 -6.21 25.29 2.66
C ASP A 527 -4.79 25.53 2.15
N PHE A 528 -4.07 26.49 2.77
CA PHE A 528 -2.71 26.89 2.38
C PHE A 528 -1.66 25.90 2.90
N VAL A 529 -1.69 24.71 2.30
CA VAL A 529 -0.81 23.59 2.56
C VAL A 529 -0.51 22.91 1.23
N GLY A 530 0.75 22.57 0.98
CA GLY A 530 1.16 21.88 -0.23
C GLY A 530 2.61 22.15 -0.58
N GLY A 531 2.96 22.00 -1.85
CA GLY A 531 4.30 22.29 -2.32
C GLY A 531 4.40 22.39 -3.82
N VAL A 532 5.54 22.88 -4.28
CA VAL A 532 5.92 22.97 -5.69
C VAL A 532 7.28 22.31 -5.87
N SER A 533 7.46 21.65 -7.01
CA SER A 533 8.69 20.95 -7.37
C SER A 533 8.98 21.17 -8.84
N ASP A 534 10.25 21.36 -9.19
CA ASP A 534 10.73 21.35 -10.57
C ASP A 534 11.38 20.01 -10.97
N GLY A 535 11.29 19.00 -10.09
CA GLY A 535 11.94 17.70 -10.22
C GLY A 535 13.34 17.62 -9.60
N LYS A 536 13.99 18.75 -9.30
CA LYS A 536 15.33 18.81 -8.68
C LYS A 536 15.28 19.39 -7.28
N ILE A 537 14.69 20.58 -7.16
CA ILE A 537 14.49 21.34 -5.94
C ILE A 537 12.99 21.52 -5.68
N GLY A 538 12.63 21.96 -4.50
CA GLY A 538 11.22 22.15 -4.17
C GLY A 538 10.98 22.90 -2.88
N ILE A 539 9.73 23.33 -2.71
CA ILE A 539 9.27 24.03 -1.53
C ILE A 539 7.99 23.36 -1.05
N ALA A 540 7.95 22.99 0.21
CA ALA A 540 6.72 22.65 0.91
C ALA A 540 6.34 23.79 1.86
N ALA A 541 5.05 24.05 2.02
CA ALA A 541 4.53 25.06 2.95
C ALA A 541 3.27 24.55 3.64
N MET A 542 3.11 24.94 4.90
CA MET A 542 1.98 24.55 5.72
C MET A 542 1.61 25.69 6.65
N ARG A 543 0.39 26.21 6.47
CA ARG A 543 -0.32 26.87 7.54
C ARG A 543 -1.01 25.79 8.38
N TYR A 544 -0.79 25.83 9.69
CA TYR A 544 -1.40 24.89 10.61
C TYR A 544 -2.28 25.62 11.61
N THR A 545 -3.42 25.03 11.85
CA THR A 545 -4.26 25.27 13.02
C THR A 545 -4.57 23.91 13.61
N ASN A 546 -4.33 23.72 14.91
CA ASN A 546 -4.64 22.48 15.59
C ASN A 546 -6.14 22.17 15.47
N PRO A 547 -6.56 21.08 14.81
CA PRO A 547 -7.97 20.81 14.56
C PRO A 547 -8.75 20.40 15.80
N VAL A 548 -8.10 19.98 16.87
CA VAL A 548 -8.73 19.56 18.13
C VAL A 548 -8.88 20.77 19.06
N THR A 549 -7.77 21.43 19.38
CA THR A 549 -7.77 22.50 20.40
C THR A 549 -8.19 23.85 19.82
N LYS A 550 -7.97 24.08 18.52
CA LYS A 550 -8.09 25.38 17.84
C LYS A 550 -7.27 26.51 18.48
N ALA A 551 -6.40 26.18 19.44
CA ALA A 551 -5.69 27.11 20.30
C ALA A 551 -4.25 27.36 19.82
N PHE A 552 -3.73 26.50 18.95
CA PHE A 552 -2.35 26.50 18.50
C PHE A 552 -2.26 26.61 16.97
N HIS A 553 -1.40 27.51 16.50
CA HIS A 553 -1.22 27.81 15.09
C HIS A 553 0.25 28.09 14.76
N PHE A 554 0.67 27.76 13.54
CA PHE A 554 1.96 28.16 12.99
C PHE A 554 1.91 28.27 11.46
N GLN A 555 2.95 28.90 10.90
CA GLN A 555 3.27 28.87 9.48
C GLN A 555 4.68 28.33 9.30
N LYS A 556 4.82 27.25 8.53
CA LYS A 556 6.10 26.57 8.31
C LYS A 556 6.34 26.35 6.83
N ALA A 557 7.59 26.52 6.41
CA ALA A 557 8.04 26.24 5.06
C ALA A 557 9.36 25.47 5.08
N TRP A 558 9.50 24.54 4.14
CA TRP A 558 10.69 23.73 3.91
C TRP A 558 11.18 23.99 2.49
N PHE A 559 12.40 24.50 2.36
CA PHE A 559 13.07 24.74 1.09
C PHE A 559 14.12 23.67 0.89
N PHE A 560 13.99 22.89 -0.18
CA PHE A 560 15.01 21.94 -0.65
C PHE A 560 15.71 22.61 -1.82
N LEU A 561 16.98 22.96 -1.64
CA LEU A 561 17.76 23.77 -2.57
C LEU A 561 18.88 22.95 -3.22
N ASN A 562 19.60 23.57 -4.14
CA ASN A 562 20.80 22.97 -4.72
C ASN A 562 21.85 22.70 -3.63
N ASP A 563 22.81 21.81 -3.95
CA ASP A 563 23.93 21.45 -3.08
C ASP A 563 23.50 20.81 -1.75
N ASP A 564 22.37 20.08 -1.76
CA ASP A 564 21.82 19.36 -0.60
C ASP A 564 21.51 20.26 0.61
N VAL A 565 21.16 21.53 0.36
CA VAL A 565 20.79 22.50 1.40
C VAL A 565 19.29 22.44 1.69
N GLN A 566 18.94 22.24 2.96
CA GLN A 566 17.57 22.37 3.46
C GLN A 566 17.45 23.60 4.38
N HIS A 567 16.47 24.47 4.11
CA HIS A 567 16.09 25.55 5.02
C HIS A 567 14.67 25.34 5.52
N VAL A 568 14.48 25.46 6.83
CA VAL A 568 13.17 25.38 7.47
C VAL A 568 12.89 26.69 8.16
N MET A 569 11.79 27.34 7.78
CA MET A 569 11.33 28.57 8.40
C MET A 569 10.08 28.30 9.20
N VAL A 570 10.04 28.78 10.44
CA VAL A 570 8.85 28.72 11.31
C VAL A 570 8.51 30.15 11.70
N SER A 571 7.26 30.55 11.49
CA SER A 571 6.77 31.89 11.79
C SER A 571 5.33 31.83 12.27
N GLY A 572 4.84 32.93 12.84
CA GLY A 572 3.45 33.04 13.28
C GLY A 572 3.05 31.98 14.30
N VAL A 573 4.00 31.51 15.14
CA VAL A 573 3.71 30.55 16.22
C VAL A 573 2.89 31.26 17.28
N PHE A 574 1.70 30.75 17.55
CA PHE A 574 0.78 31.30 18.53
C PHE A 574 0.09 30.16 19.28
N SER A 575 0.04 30.27 20.61
CA SER A 575 -0.77 29.40 21.48
C SER A 575 -1.59 30.25 22.43
N THR A 576 -2.87 29.94 22.60
CA THR A 576 -3.66 30.47 23.72
C THR A 576 -3.41 29.70 25.02
N ASN A 577 -2.73 28.55 24.97
CA ASN A 577 -2.35 27.79 26.14
C ASN A 577 -1.07 28.38 26.76
N ALA A 578 -1.21 29.06 27.90
CA ALA A 578 -0.09 29.69 28.60
C ALA A 578 0.74 28.71 29.45
N GLU A 579 0.25 27.48 29.66
CA GLU A 579 0.86 26.50 30.56
C GLU A 579 1.86 25.56 29.86
N THR A 580 1.76 25.43 28.53
CA THR A 580 2.59 24.53 27.73
C THR A 580 3.50 25.32 26.78
N PRO A 581 4.79 24.99 26.68
CA PRO A 581 5.68 25.69 25.76
C PRO A 581 5.39 25.28 24.32
N ALA A 582 5.39 26.26 23.41
CA ALA A 582 5.49 26.01 21.99
C ALA A 582 6.93 25.56 21.67
N ILE A 583 7.07 24.38 21.07
CA ILE A 583 8.36 23.81 20.68
C ILE A 583 8.38 23.52 19.18
N SER A 584 9.56 23.60 18.57
CA SER A 584 9.80 23.05 17.23
C SER A 584 10.85 21.97 17.34
N VAL A 585 10.50 20.77 16.90
CA VAL A 585 11.34 19.59 16.99
C VAL A 585 12.23 19.54 15.77
N LEU A 586 13.55 19.50 16.00
CA LEU A 586 14.50 19.31 14.90
C LEU A 586 14.48 17.87 14.42
N ASP A 587 14.65 16.91 15.32
CA ASP A 587 14.61 15.48 15.03
C ASP A 587 14.38 14.66 16.32
N GLN A 588 13.89 13.44 16.18
CA GLN A 588 13.81 12.42 17.22
C GLN A 588 13.93 11.04 16.57
N ARG A 589 15.18 10.58 16.46
CA ARG A 589 15.56 9.32 15.81
C ARG A 589 16.24 8.37 16.78
N ARG A 590 16.27 7.09 16.43
CA ARG A 590 16.96 6.05 17.19
C ARG A 590 18.45 6.35 17.24
N LEU A 591 19.01 6.42 18.44
CA LEU A 591 20.47 6.43 18.61
C LEU A 591 20.99 5.04 18.24
N ILE A 592 21.84 4.98 17.22
CA ILE A 592 22.59 3.78 16.88
C ILE A 592 24.03 4.15 17.16
N GLU A 593 24.58 3.69 18.29
CA GLU A 593 25.97 3.94 18.65
C GLU A 593 26.93 3.23 17.67
N PRO A 594 27.81 3.94 16.96
CA PRO A 594 29.16 3.45 16.75
C PRO A 594 30.00 3.98 17.92
N ASN A 595 30.87 3.16 18.53
CA ASN A 595 31.90 3.57 19.51
C ASN A 595 32.23 5.08 19.46
N VAL A 596 31.59 5.88 20.34
CA VAL A 596 31.84 7.32 20.40
C VAL A 596 33.03 7.53 21.32
N HIS A 597 34.24 7.54 20.76
CA HIS A 597 35.30 8.40 21.28
C HIS A 597 35.01 9.83 20.83
N GLY A 598 34.12 10.50 21.57
CA GLY A 598 33.71 11.87 21.34
C GLY A 598 32.97 12.37 22.58
N SER A 599 33.58 13.33 23.27
CA SER A 599 33.06 13.94 24.49
C SER A 599 31.60 14.41 24.30
N LEU A 600 30.73 13.95 25.18
CA LEU A 600 29.39 14.48 25.41
C LEU A 600 29.45 16.01 25.48
N LEU A 601 28.78 16.69 24.55
CA LEU A 601 28.50 18.11 24.68
C LEU A 601 27.37 18.27 25.71
N GLY A 602 27.78 18.60 26.94
CA GLY A 602 27.05 19.47 27.87
C GLY A 602 25.72 18.97 28.43
N ALA A 603 25.75 18.63 29.73
CA ALA A 603 24.59 18.64 30.61
C ALA A 603 23.99 20.05 30.79
#